data_AF-A0A420Y078-F1
#
_entry.id   AF-A0A420Y078-F1
#
_cell.length_a   1.000
_cell.length_b   1.000
_cell.length_c   1.000
_cell.angle_alpha   90.00
_cell.angle_beta   90.00
_cell.angle_gamma   90.00
#
_symmetry.space_group_name_H-M   'P 1'
#
loop_
_entity.id
_entity.type
_entity.pdbx_description
1 polymer ?
#
loop_
_entity_poly.entity_id
_entity_poly.type
_entity_poly.pdbx_seq_one_letter_code
_entity_poly.pdbx_strand_id
1 'polypeptide(L)'
;MLSSNRTSIRYSTFSMTPTVHTSDSATAEIQDIEKGLNRMENKALSQQRVALSEEKVDNLSKLALGAKLERALDRRMSSQDAVMRKRAPKTNDVLSEKENA
;
A
#
# COMPACT_ATOMS: atom_id res chain seq x y z
N MET A 1 -26.49 55.70 41.90
CA MET A 1 -26.66 55.19 40.52
C MET A 1 -25.26 54.99 39.94
N LEU A 2 -25.04 53.85 39.28
CA LEU A 2 -23.78 53.12 39.07
C LEU A 2 -22.65 53.85 38.31
N SER A 3 -21.41 53.58 38.74
CA SER A 3 -20.13 53.90 38.08
C SER A 3 -20.07 53.34 36.65
N SER A 4 -19.55 54.14 35.71
CA SER A 4 -19.23 53.68 34.35
C SER A 4 -17.76 53.98 34.02
N ASN A 5 -16.86 53.26 34.67
CA ASN A 5 -15.47 53.09 34.22
C ASN A 5 -15.46 52.26 32.94
N ARG A 6 -15.45 52.92 31.76
CA ARG A 6 -15.25 52.23 30.49
C ARG A 6 -13.77 52.16 30.15
N THR A 7 -13.02 51.32 30.87
CA THR A 7 -11.67 50.89 30.50
C THR A 7 -11.78 49.71 29.52
N SER A 8 -12.34 49.96 28.33
CA SER A 8 -12.41 48.93 27.28
C SER A 8 -11.09 48.92 26.52
N ILE A 9 -10.12 48.12 26.95
CA ILE A 9 -8.96 47.80 26.12
C ILE A 9 -9.44 46.81 25.05
N ARG A 10 -9.73 47.31 23.85
CA ARG A 10 -10.09 46.48 22.70
C ARG A 10 -8.83 45.84 22.12
N TYR A 11 -8.57 44.60 22.49
CA TYR A 11 -7.57 43.76 21.82
C TYR A 11 -8.16 43.16 20.54
N SER A 12 -8.38 44.00 19.52
CA SER A 12 -8.85 43.52 18.22
C SER A 12 -8.09 44.21 17.10
N THR A 13 -6.80 43.93 17.01
CA THR A 13 -6.02 44.12 15.80
C THR A 13 -5.81 42.74 15.21
N PHE A 14 -6.49 42.45 14.10
CA PHE A 14 -6.28 41.23 13.32
C PHE A 14 -4.85 41.28 12.74
N SER A 15 -3.89 40.68 13.43
CA SER A 15 -2.53 40.47 12.91
C SER A 15 -2.52 39.16 12.12
N MET A 16 -2.13 39.23 10.84
CA MET A 16 -1.91 38.06 9.99
C MET A 16 -0.61 37.32 10.32
N THR A 17 0.17 37.81 11.29
CA THR A 17 1.39 37.13 11.75
C THR A 17 1.11 36.46 13.10
N PRO A 18 1.37 35.15 13.24
CA PRO A 18 1.25 34.49 14.53
C PRO A 18 2.28 35.09 15.48
N THR A 19 1.81 35.79 16.52
CA THR A 19 2.67 36.23 17.62
C THR A 19 2.98 35.01 18.48
N VAL A 20 4.15 34.41 18.27
CA VAL A 20 4.63 33.31 19.10
C VAL A 20 5.25 33.91 20.36
N HIS A 21 4.53 33.87 21.48
CA HIS A 21 5.11 34.14 22.81
C HIS A 21 5.84 32.89 23.29
N THR A 22 7.10 32.72 22.85
CA THR A 22 7.97 31.66 23.35
C THR A 22 8.76 32.17 24.55
N SER A 23 8.74 31.43 25.66
CA SER A 23 9.78 31.55 26.69
C SER A 23 11.08 30.94 26.16
N ASP A 24 12.23 31.31 26.74
CA ASP A 24 13.54 30.70 26.40
C ASP A 24 13.56 29.17 26.60
N SER A 25 12.67 28.63 27.45
CA SER A 25 12.49 27.18 27.60
C SER A 25 11.81 26.55 26.38
N ALA A 26 10.77 27.22 25.85
CA ALA A 26 10.05 26.72 24.69
C ALA A 26 10.92 26.70 23.42
N THR A 27 11.83 27.66 23.27
CA THR A 27 12.80 27.66 22.15
C THR A 27 13.85 26.56 22.31
N ALA A 28 14.32 26.30 23.53
CA ALA A 28 15.25 25.21 23.82
C ALA A 28 14.64 23.83 23.53
N GLU A 29 13.39 23.60 23.95
CA GLU A 29 12.66 22.36 23.67
C GLU A 29 12.47 22.13 22.16
N ILE A 30 12.12 23.18 21.41
CA ILE A 30 11.99 23.11 19.94
C ILE A 30 13.32 22.70 19.28
N GLN A 31 14.44 23.27 19.73
CA GLN A 31 15.76 22.92 19.21
C GLN A 31 16.16 21.48 19.53
N ASP A 32 15.81 20.98 20.71
CA ASP A 32 16.13 19.60 21.09
C ASP A 32 15.27 18.58 20.32
N ILE A 33 14.00 18.90 20.06
CA ILE A 33 13.14 18.12 19.16
C ILE A 33 13.72 18.12 17.74
N GLU A 34 14.14 19.27 17.22
CA GLU A 34 14.77 19.38 15.89
C GLU A 34 16.04 18.53 15.77
N LYS A 35 16.91 18.57 16.80
CA LYS A 35 18.12 17.74 16.86
C LYS A 35 17.78 16.25 16.95
N GLY A 36 16.77 15.88 17.73
CA GLY A 36 16.28 14.50 17.85
C GLY A 36 15.77 13.97 16.51
N LEU A 37 14.94 14.76 15.83
CA LEU A 37 14.36 14.39 14.55
C LEU A 37 15.44 14.25 13.45
N ASN A 38 16.41 15.17 13.40
CA ASN A 38 17.55 15.09 12.48
C ASN A 38 18.41 13.83 12.68
N ARG A 39 18.50 13.32 13.92
CA ARG A 39 19.23 12.06 14.21
C ARG A 39 18.41 10.82 13.87
N MET A 40 17.08 10.90 13.98
CA MET A 40 16.17 9.83 13.57
C MET A 40 16.07 9.70 12.04
N GLU A 41 16.38 10.76 11.30
CA GLU A 41 16.41 10.73 9.84
C GLU A 41 17.50 9.77 9.34
N ASN A 42 17.09 8.63 8.78
CA ASN A 42 18.02 7.72 8.12
C ASN A 42 18.26 8.16 6.67
N LYS A 43 19.23 9.06 6.50
CA LYS A 43 19.62 9.61 5.19
C LYS A 43 20.07 8.54 4.19
N ALA A 44 20.68 7.46 4.67
CA ALA A 44 21.12 6.35 3.83
C ALA A 44 19.93 5.59 3.22
N LEU A 45 18.87 5.34 4.00
CA LEU A 45 17.64 4.70 3.48
C LEU A 45 16.89 5.62 2.51
N SER A 46 16.86 6.93 2.77
CA SER A 46 16.28 7.90 1.82
C SER A 46 17.04 7.92 0.49
N GLN A 47 18.37 7.81 0.52
CA GLN A 47 19.20 7.72 -0.69
C GLN A 47 19.09 6.38 -1.41
N GLN A 48 18.82 5.28 -0.69
CA GLN A 48 18.69 3.95 -1.27
C GLN A 48 17.34 3.75 -1.99
N ARG A 49 16.30 4.49 -1.64
CA ARG A 49 15.00 4.40 -2.32
C ARG A 49 15.13 4.94 -3.74
N VAL A 50 15.22 4.03 -4.70
CA VAL A 50 15.16 4.35 -6.13
C VAL A 50 13.76 4.88 -6.44
N ALA A 51 13.64 6.19 -6.60
CA ALA A 51 12.46 6.78 -7.24
C ALA A 51 12.57 6.53 -8.74
N LEU A 52 11.75 5.63 -9.26
CA LEU A 52 11.71 5.33 -10.69
C LEU A 52 11.07 6.49 -11.44
N SER A 53 11.60 6.82 -12.62
CA SER A 53 10.90 7.69 -13.56
C SER A 53 9.62 7.02 -14.04
N GLU A 54 8.63 7.82 -14.46
CA GLU A 54 7.36 7.31 -14.99
C GLU A 54 7.58 6.30 -16.12
N GLU A 55 8.49 6.60 -17.05
CA GLU A 55 8.87 5.69 -18.14
C GLU A 55 9.39 4.32 -17.63
N LYS A 56 10.19 4.30 -16.55
CA LYS A 56 10.69 3.05 -15.97
C LYS A 56 9.57 2.25 -15.31
N VAL A 57 8.62 2.93 -14.67
CA VAL A 57 7.43 2.29 -14.07
C VAL A 57 6.58 1.65 -15.17
N ASP A 58 6.36 2.35 -16.28
CA ASP A 58 5.59 1.83 -17.41
C ASP A 58 6.26 0.61 -18.05
N ASN A 59 7.58 0.67 -18.23
CA ASN A 59 8.35 -0.46 -18.78
C ASN A 59 8.27 -1.69 -17.87
N LEU A 60 8.41 -1.52 -16.55
CA LEU A 60 8.24 -2.61 -15.60
C LEU A 60 6.81 -3.17 -15.60
N SER A 61 5.81 -2.30 -15.73
CA SER A 61 4.40 -2.70 -15.80
C SER A 61 4.09 -3.53 -17.04
N LYS A 62 4.63 -3.13 -18.21
CA LYS A 62 4.52 -3.89 -19.47
C LYS A 62 5.19 -5.25 -19.35
N LEU A 63 6.40 -5.32 -18.80
CA LEU A 63 7.13 -6.57 -18.61
C LEU A 63 6.38 -7.51 -17.65
N ALA A 64 5.88 -6.98 -16.54
CA ALA A 64 5.08 -7.74 -15.59
C ALA A 64 3.78 -8.27 -16.20
N LEU A 65 3.12 -7.49 -17.07
CA LEU A 65 1.91 -7.93 -17.78
C LEU A 65 2.21 -9.05 -18.77
N GLY A 66 3.28 -8.93 -19.55
CA GLY A 66 3.75 -10.00 -20.45
C GLY A 66 4.02 -11.30 -19.71
N ALA A 67 4.79 -11.24 -18.61
CA ALA A 67 5.09 -12.42 -17.80
C ALA A 67 3.84 -13.05 -17.14
N LYS A 68 2.86 -12.23 -16.75
CA LYS A 68 1.57 -12.73 -16.23
C LYS A 68 0.77 -13.45 -17.32
N LEU A 69 0.75 -12.90 -18.52
CA LEU A 69 0.07 -13.49 -19.67
C LEU A 69 0.71 -14.81 -20.07
N GLU A 70 2.04 -14.86 -20.15
CA GLU A 70 2.80 -16.09 -20.43
C GLU A 70 2.50 -17.18 -19.40
N ARG A 71 2.60 -16.85 -18.10
CA ARG A 71 2.25 -17.78 -17.01
C ARG A 71 0.79 -18.26 -17.08
N ALA A 72 -0.14 -17.39 -17.46
CA ALA A 72 -1.54 -17.76 -17.61
C ALA A 72 -1.75 -18.70 -18.80
N LEU A 73 -1.08 -18.43 -19.93
CA LEU A 73 -1.06 -19.30 -21.09
C LEU A 73 -0.45 -20.65 -20.75
N ASP A 74 0.70 -20.71 -20.08
CA ASP A 74 1.33 -21.98 -19.67
C ASP A 74 0.39 -22.84 -18.82
N ARG A 75 -0.34 -22.22 -17.89
CA ARG A 75 -1.33 -22.92 -17.07
C ARG A 75 -2.50 -23.47 -17.88
N ARG A 76 -2.95 -22.70 -18.88
CA ARG A 76 -4.02 -23.12 -19.77
C ARG A 76 -3.52 -24.21 -20.73
N MET A 77 -2.36 -24.04 -21.35
CA MET A 77 -1.75 -24.98 -22.29
C MET A 77 -1.29 -26.28 -21.62
N SER A 78 -0.93 -26.23 -20.34
CA SER A 78 -0.74 -27.40 -19.50
C SER A 78 -2.03 -28.22 -19.41
N SER A 79 -1.98 -29.49 -19.83
CA SER A 79 -3.10 -30.45 -19.77
C SER A 79 -4.27 -30.21 -20.73
N GLN A 80 -4.15 -29.29 -21.70
CA GLN A 80 -5.14 -29.14 -22.77
C GLN A 80 -5.03 -30.23 -23.84
N ASP A 81 -3.83 -30.78 -24.04
CA ASP A 81 -3.62 -31.82 -25.05
C ASP A 81 -4.34 -33.12 -24.66
N ALA A 82 -5.07 -33.68 -25.61
CA ALA A 82 -5.81 -34.92 -25.40
C ALA A 82 -4.85 -36.10 -25.19
N VAL A 83 -4.82 -36.67 -23.98
CA VAL A 83 -4.09 -37.90 -23.69
C VAL A 83 -4.97 -39.09 -24.01
N MET A 84 -4.69 -39.79 -25.11
CA MET A 84 -5.39 -41.03 -25.46
C MET A 84 -5.05 -42.13 -24.44
N ARG A 85 -6.00 -42.48 -23.58
CA ARG A 85 -5.87 -43.59 -22.63
C ARG A 85 -6.63 -44.81 -23.15
N LYS A 86 -6.01 -45.99 -23.03
CA LYS A 86 -6.69 -47.26 -23.29
C LYS A 86 -7.88 -47.39 -22.34
N ARG A 87 -9.05 -47.77 -22.85
CA ARG A 87 -10.25 -48.00 -22.03
C ARG A 87 -9.99 -49.16 -21.07
N ALA A 88 -10.33 -48.99 -19.80
CA ALA A 88 -10.25 -50.07 -18.83
C ALA A 88 -11.16 -51.24 -19.28
N PRO A 89 -10.74 -52.50 -19.08
CA PRO A 89 -11.58 -53.65 -19.38
C PRO A 89 -12.86 -53.57 -18.55
N LYS A 90 -14.02 -53.71 -19.20
CA LYS A 90 -15.30 -53.77 -18.50
C LYS A 90 -15.33 -55.06 -17.68
N THR A 91 -15.39 -54.97 -16.35
CA THR A 91 -15.73 -56.12 -15.51
C THR A 91 -17.22 -56.42 -15.74
N ASN A 92 -17.50 -57.64 -16.19
CA ASN A 92 -18.85 -58.10 -16.55
C ASN A 92 -19.67 -58.47 -15.29
N ASP A 93 -19.87 -57.55 -14.35
CA ASP A 93 -20.65 -57.81 -13.12
C ASP A 93 -22.17 -57.66 -13.29
N VAL A 94 -22.71 -57.74 -14.51
CA VAL A 94 -24.15 -57.51 -14.79
C VAL A 94 -24.85 -58.73 -15.41
N LEU A 95 -24.32 -59.95 -15.24
CA LEU A 95 -24.95 -61.17 -15.76
C LEU A 95 -25.07 -62.26 -14.69
N SER A 96 -25.95 -62.07 -13.69
CA SER A 96 -26.37 -63.19 -12.82
C SER A 96 -27.84 -63.19 -12.38
N GLU A 97 -28.72 -62.34 -12.90
CA GLU A 97 -30.14 -62.31 -12.47
C GLU A 97 -31.15 -62.91 -13.48
N LYS A 98 -30.71 -63.73 -14.45
CA LYS A 98 -31.63 -64.41 -15.38
C LYS A 98 -31.37 -65.91 -15.52
N GLU A 99 -31.40 -66.61 -14.39
CA GLU A 99 -31.67 -68.05 -14.34
C GLU A 99 -32.53 -68.28 -13.08
N ASN A 100 -33.85 -68.27 -13.25
CA ASN A 100 -34.92 -68.80 -12.37
C ASN A 100 -36.23 -68.03 -12.60
N ALA A 101 -36.88 -68.26 -13.75
CA ALA A 101 -38.31 -68.02 -13.96
C ALA A 101 -38.81 -68.83 -15.16
#